data_AF-A0AAV5F0L0-F1
#
_entry.id   AF-A0AAV5F0L0-F1
#
_cell.length_a   1.000
_cell.length_b   1.000
_cell.length_c   1.000
_cell.angle_alpha   90.00
_cell.angle_beta   90.00
_cell.angle_gamma   90.00
#
_symmetry.space_group_name_H-M   'P 1'
#
loop_
_entity.id
_entity.type
_entity.pdbx_description
1 polymer ?
#
loop_
_entity_poly.entity_id
_entity_poly.type
_entity_poly.pdbx_seq_one_letter_code
_entity_poly.pdbx_strand_id
1 'polypeptide(L)'
;MGLAKRRFREVAPGIMSVLSVAGSPRFRVYELDFGFGRPAKVDVVSVARTGAVAVDESRVGDGGMEVGLALPPDGMTAFRKCFADAVAGLDMRGR
;
A
#
# COMPACT_ATOMS: atom_id res chain seq x y z
N MET A 1 -6.83 3.66 -38.85
CA MET A 1 -6.02 3.77 -37.62
C MET A 1 -6.92 3.46 -36.43
N GLY A 2 -6.86 2.21 -35.94
CA GLY A 2 -7.78 1.69 -34.93
C GLY A 2 -7.34 2.07 -33.52
N LEU A 3 -8.23 2.72 -32.77
CA LEU A 3 -8.05 3.11 -31.38
C LEU A 3 -7.85 1.85 -30.51
N ALA A 4 -6.69 1.75 -29.85
CA ALA A 4 -6.36 0.66 -28.96
C ALA A 4 -7.31 0.65 -27.74
N LYS A 5 -8.31 -0.23 -27.77
CA LYS A 5 -9.15 -0.54 -26.60
C LYS A 5 -8.30 -1.28 -25.58
N ARG A 6 -7.88 -0.59 -24.51
CA ARG A 6 -7.30 -1.23 -23.33
C ARG A 6 -8.38 -2.12 -22.72
N ARG A 7 -8.19 -3.45 -22.81
CA ARG A 7 -9.02 -4.41 -22.08
C ARG A 7 -8.62 -4.36 -20.61
N PHE A 8 -9.43 -3.68 -19.80
CA PHE A 8 -9.46 -3.98 -18.37
C PHE A 8 -9.99 -5.41 -18.24
N ARG A 9 -9.19 -6.26 -17.61
CA ARG A 9 -9.61 -7.63 -17.31
C ARG A 9 -10.64 -7.52 -16.18
N GLU A 10 -11.88 -7.88 -16.48
CA GLU A 10 -12.93 -8.04 -15.47
C GLU A 10 -12.52 -9.18 -14.53
N VAL A 11 -12.40 -8.88 -13.24
CA VAL A 11 -12.19 -9.89 -12.20
C VAL A 11 -13.49 -10.69 -12.10
N ALA A 12 -13.42 -12.00 -12.27
CA ALA A 12 -14.60 -12.86 -12.30
C ALA A 12 -15.53 -12.60 -11.09
N PRO A 13 -16.85 -12.59 -11.29
CA PRO A 13 -17.81 -12.36 -10.22
C PRO A 13 -17.91 -13.65 -9.38
N GLY A 14 -17.13 -13.68 -8.31
CA GLY A 14 -17.09 -14.79 -7.36
C GLY A 14 -16.07 -14.48 -6.28
N ILE A 15 -16.54 -13.85 -5.20
CA ILE A 15 -15.78 -13.08 -4.20
C ILE A 15 -15.48 -11.68 -4.72
N MET A 16 -16.32 -10.71 -4.30
CA MET A 16 -15.82 -9.36 -4.06
C MET A 16 -14.58 -9.53 -3.19
N SER A 17 -13.37 -9.43 -3.76
CA SER A 17 -12.12 -9.56 -3.00
C SER A 17 -12.08 -8.39 -2.04
N VAL A 18 -12.62 -8.57 -0.84
CA VAL A 18 -12.66 -7.55 0.19
C VAL A 18 -11.21 -7.18 0.49
N LEU A 19 -10.81 -5.99 0.05
CA LEU A 19 -9.55 -5.41 0.47
C LEU A 19 -9.76 -4.90 1.90
N SER A 20 -9.10 -5.55 2.86
CA SER A 20 -9.12 -5.13 4.25
C SER A 20 -7.87 -4.34 4.60
N VAL A 21 -7.99 -3.46 5.57
CA VAL A 21 -6.88 -2.64 6.09
C VAL A 21 -6.62 -3.03 7.54
N ALA A 22 -5.36 -3.23 7.87
CA ALA A 22 -4.87 -3.37 9.23
C ALA A 22 -4.13 -2.08 9.63
N GLY A 23 -4.34 -1.61 10.86
CA GLY A 23 -3.70 -0.39 11.35
C GLY A 23 -4.51 0.89 11.08
N SER A 24 -3.92 2.00 11.49
CA SER A 24 -4.45 3.35 11.30
C SER A 24 -3.32 4.36 11.55
N PRO A 25 -3.15 5.39 10.71
CA PRO A 25 -2.20 6.48 10.99
C PRO A 25 -2.48 7.25 12.29
N ARG A 26 -3.64 7.02 12.92
CA ARG A 26 -4.01 7.59 14.21
C ARG A 26 -3.44 6.82 15.39
N PHE A 27 -2.90 5.61 15.18
CA PHE A 27 -2.29 4.82 16.25
C PHE A 27 -0.93 5.34 16.67
N ARG A 28 -0.23 6.07 15.78
CA ARG A 28 1.04 6.74 16.10
C ARG A 28 2.08 5.75 16.66
N VAL A 29 2.17 4.58 16.04
CA VAL A 29 3.04 3.47 16.45
C VAL A 29 4.53 3.85 16.51
N TYR A 30 4.95 4.83 15.70
CA TYR A 30 6.29 5.39 15.73
C TYR A 30 6.53 6.40 16.87
N GLU A 31 5.51 6.81 17.62
CA GLU A 31 5.65 7.65 18.83
C GLU A 31 5.94 6.81 20.09
N LEU A 32 5.87 5.48 20.00
CA LEU A 32 6.19 4.58 21.12
C LEU A 32 7.69 4.64 21.46
N ASP A 33 8.03 4.99 22.70
CA ASP A 33 9.41 5.00 23.20
C ASP A 33 9.50 4.27 24.54
N PHE A 34 10.28 3.20 24.57
CA PHE A 34 10.55 2.39 25.77
C PHE A 34 11.82 2.83 26.53
N GLY A 35 12.42 3.97 26.15
CA GLY A 35 13.69 4.47 26.67
C GLY A 35 14.90 4.21 25.77
N PHE A 36 14.67 3.64 24.59
CA PHE A 36 15.71 3.37 23.58
C PHE A 36 15.54 4.22 22.32
N GLY A 37 14.61 5.18 22.33
CA GLY A 37 14.23 5.97 21.18
C GLY A 37 13.12 5.32 20.35
N ARG A 38 12.66 6.07 19.34
CA ARG A 38 11.53 5.71 18.48
C ARG A 38 11.83 4.49 17.58
N PRO A 39 10.84 3.63 17.27
CA PRO A 39 11.07 2.36 16.56
C PRO A 39 11.62 2.60 15.17
N ALA A 40 12.69 1.95 14.73
CA ALA A 40 13.28 2.20 13.40
C ALA A 40 12.34 1.90 12.23
N LYS A 41 11.49 0.87 12.39
CA LYS A 41 10.49 0.42 11.42
C LYS A 41 9.35 -0.28 12.17
N VAL A 42 8.13 -0.16 11.68
CA VAL A 42 6.96 -0.93 12.13
C VAL A 42 6.40 -1.71 10.94
N ASP A 43 6.08 -2.99 11.15
CA ASP A 43 5.45 -3.87 10.16
C ASP A 43 4.33 -4.70 10.81
N VAL A 44 3.15 -4.73 10.20
CA VAL A 44 2.02 -5.56 10.64
C VAL A 44 2.12 -6.94 9.98
N VAL A 45 2.86 -7.86 10.59
CA VAL A 45 3.22 -9.16 9.97
C VAL A 45 2.01 -10.04 9.63
N SER A 46 0.89 -9.90 10.34
CA SER A 46 -0.33 -10.68 10.11
C SER A 46 -0.91 -10.50 8.70
N VAL A 47 -0.63 -9.37 8.04
CA VAL A 47 -1.12 -9.08 6.69
C VAL A 47 -0.63 -10.06 5.63
N ALA A 48 0.53 -10.71 5.86
CA ALA A 48 1.04 -11.75 4.97
C ALA A 48 0.14 -12.98 4.89
N ARG A 49 -0.63 -13.26 5.96
CA ARG A 49 -1.59 -14.37 5.98
C ARG A 49 -2.96 -13.95 5.51
N THR A 50 -3.40 -12.74 5.87
CA THR A 50 -4.78 -12.30 5.63
C THR A 50 -4.98 -11.66 4.25
N GLY A 51 -3.91 -11.24 3.58
CA GLY A 51 -4.00 -10.46 2.35
C GLY A 51 -4.48 -9.02 2.57
N ALA A 52 -4.53 -8.57 3.83
CA ALA A 52 -4.82 -7.19 4.17
C ALA A 52 -3.68 -6.26 3.76
N VAL A 53 -3.95 -4.95 3.79
CA VAL A 53 -2.93 -3.90 3.64
C VAL A 53 -2.70 -3.27 5.00
N ALA A 54 -1.45 -3.17 5.43
CA ALA A 54 -1.07 -2.43 6.62
C ALA A 54 -1.00 -0.93 6.30
N VAL A 55 -1.55 -0.08 7.16
CA VAL A 55 -1.47 1.37 7.03
C VAL A 55 -1.13 1.98 8.38
N ASP A 56 -0.01 2.71 8.41
CA ASP A 56 0.49 3.41 9.59
C ASP A 56 0.91 4.84 9.21
N GLU A 57 1.21 5.68 10.19
CA GLU A 57 1.77 7.00 9.93
C GLU A 57 3.20 6.93 9.38
N SER A 58 3.61 7.94 8.62
CA SER A 58 5.00 8.11 8.21
C SER A 58 5.91 8.29 9.42
N ARG A 59 6.99 7.51 9.48
CA ARG A 59 8.05 7.67 10.47
C ARG A 59 8.59 9.11 10.54
N VAL A 60 8.69 9.77 9.39
CA VAL A 60 9.30 11.10 9.22
C VAL A 60 8.40 12.21 9.78
N GLY A 61 7.10 11.95 9.97
CA GLY A 61 6.17 12.94 10.52
C GLY A 61 5.82 14.07 9.53
N ASP A 62 5.97 13.81 8.24
CA ASP A 62 5.69 14.73 7.13
C ASP A 62 4.20 14.76 6.71
N GLY A 63 3.32 14.19 7.53
CA GLY A 63 1.90 13.99 7.19
C GLY A 63 1.66 12.85 6.19
N GLY A 64 2.71 12.13 5.78
CA GLY A 64 2.62 10.93 4.93
C GLY A 64 2.11 9.70 5.68
N MET A 65 1.92 8.61 4.93
CA MET A 65 1.51 7.30 5.43
C MET A 65 2.48 6.23 4.94
N GLU A 66 2.73 5.22 5.78
CA GLU A 66 3.39 3.99 5.36
C GLU A 66 2.35 2.93 5.01
N VAL A 67 2.55 2.26 3.88
CA VAL A 67 1.68 1.19 3.39
C VAL A 67 2.47 -0.10 3.28
N GLY A 68 2.09 -1.11 4.06
CA GLY A 68 2.70 -2.43 4.06
C GLY A 68 1.81 -3.45 3.34
N LEU A 69 2.40 -4.26 2.47
CA LEU A 69 1.71 -5.33 1.77
C LEU A 69 2.65 -6.53 1.56
N ALA A 70 2.07 -7.72 1.54
CA ALA A 70 2.77 -8.97 1.31
C ALA A 70 2.08 -9.72 0.17
N LEU A 71 2.80 -9.87 -0.95
CA LEU A 71 2.31 -10.51 -2.17
C LEU A 71 3.33 -11.55 -2.63
N PRO A 72 2.92 -12.59 -3.38
CA PRO A 72 3.85 -13.44 -4.11
C PRO A 72 4.76 -12.61 -5.04
N PRO A 73 5.95 -13.11 -5.41
CA PRO A 73 6.95 -12.35 -6.18
C PRO A 73 6.39 -11.69 -7.46
N ASP A 74 5.58 -12.41 -8.23
CA ASP A 74 4.96 -11.90 -9.44
C ASP A 74 3.95 -10.79 -9.14
N GLY A 75 3.16 -10.96 -8.08
CA GLY A 75 2.20 -9.95 -7.60
C GLY A 75 2.90 -8.68 -7.13
N MET A 76 4.01 -8.81 -6.39
CA MET A 76 4.81 -7.67 -5.96
C MET A 76 5.48 -6.95 -7.14
N THR A 77 5.92 -7.69 -8.16
CA THR A 77 6.48 -7.10 -9.39
C THR A 77 5.43 -6.28 -10.14
N ALA A 78 4.23 -6.83 -10.31
CA ALA A 78 3.11 -6.12 -10.92
C ALA A 78 2.70 -4.89 -10.09
N PHE A 79 2.60 -5.03 -8.77
CA PHE A 79 2.25 -3.92 -7.86
C PHE A 79 3.25 -2.76 -7.99
N ARG A 80 4.56 -3.03 -7.92
CA ARG A 80 5.60 -1.99 -8.05
C ARG A 80 5.46 -1.19 -9.33
N LYS A 81 5.24 -1.88 -10.45
CA LYS A 81 5.03 -1.22 -11.75
C LYS A 81 3.79 -0.33 -11.71
N CYS A 82 2.65 -0.87 -11.28
CA CYS A 82 1.38 -0.12 -11.22
C CYS A 82 1.47 1.08 -10.27
N PHE A 83 2.12 0.93 -9.12
CA PHE A 83 2.29 2.00 -8.15
C PHE A 83 3.16 3.14 -8.71
N ALA A 84 4.29 2.80 -9.34
CA ALA A 84 5.15 3.80 -9.98
C ALA A 84 4.41 4.56 -11.11
N ASP A 85 3.70 3.83 -11.98
CA ASP A 85 2.89 4.43 -13.06
C ASP A 85 1.81 5.37 -12.48
N ALA A 86 1.15 4.97 -11.38
CA ALA A 86 0.11 5.75 -10.74
C ALA A 86 0.66 7.04 -10.11
N VAL A 87 1.77 6.97 -9.38
CA VAL A 87 2.41 8.14 -8.75
C VAL A 87 2.89 9.13 -9.81
N ALA A 88 3.55 8.65 -10.87
CA ALA A 88 3.96 9.50 -11.99
C ALA A 88 2.75 10.18 -12.66
N GLY A 89 1.60 9.49 -12.74
CA GLY A 89 0.37 10.05 -13.27
C GLY A 89 -0.27 11.13 -12.39
N LEU A 90 -0.04 11.13 -11.08
CA LEU A 90 -0.53 12.16 -10.15
C LEU A 90 0.31 13.44 -10.26
N ASP A 91 1.63 13.30 -10.40
CA ASP A 91 2.55 14.43 -10.59
C ASP A 91 2.20 15.23 -11.85
N MET A 92 1.84 14.54 -12.95
CA MET A 92 1.42 15.19 -14.20
C MET A 92 0.06 15.92 -14.13
N ARG A 93 -0.77 15.68 -13.12
CA ARG A 93 -2.07 16.34 -12.95
C ARG A 93 -2.04 17.57 -12.04
N GLY A 94 -0.92 17.78 -11.35
CA GLY A 94 -0.72 18.92 -10.43
C GLY A 94 -0.11 20.16 -11.08
N ARG A 95 -0.01 20.21 -12.42
CA ARG A 95 0.57 21.32 -13.18
C ARG A 95 -0.49 22.06 -14.00
#